data_AF-A0A951YEI0-F1
#
_entry.id   AF-A0A951YEI0-F1
#
_cell.length_a   1.000
_cell.length_b   1.000
_cell.length_c   1.000
_cell.angle_alpha   90.00
_cell.angle_beta   90.00
_cell.angle_gamma   90.00
#
_symmetry.space_group_name_H-M   'P 1'
#
loop_
_entity.id
_entity.type
_entity.pdbx_description
1 polymer ?
#
loop_
_entity_poly.entity_id
_entity_poly.type
_entity_poly.pdbx_seq_one_letter_code
_entity_poly.pdbx_strand_id
1 'polypeptide(L)' 'MKALSIEGHPDDIWRRDKQGNVMNWQEYGKTGSPYAWKILSNHPDGIAGDDAEHLHPIHHSVDNL' A
#
# COMPACT_ATOMS: atom_id res chain seq x y z
N MET A 1 -7.07 -10.33 11.85
CA MET A 1 -8.04 -9.52 11.08
C MET A 1 -8.18 -10.16 9.71
N LYS A 2 -9.40 -10.52 9.28
CA LYS A 2 -9.61 -10.90 7.88
C LYS A 2 -9.53 -9.62 7.04
N ALA A 3 -8.74 -9.62 5.97
CA ALA A 3 -8.78 -8.54 4.99
C ALA A 3 -10.23 -8.41 4.50
N LEU A 4 -10.76 -7.19 4.49
CA LEU A 4 -12.09 -6.94 3.93
C LEU A 4 -11.99 -7.18 2.42
N SER A 5 -12.61 -8.27 1.96
CA SER A 5 -12.72 -8.59 0.54
C SER A 5 -13.30 -7.39 -0.20
N ILE A 6 -12.69 -7.02 -1.32
CA ILE A 6 -13.22 -5.95 -2.17
C ILE A 6 -14.25 -6.59 -3.08
N GLU A 7 -15.50 -6.15 -2.97
CA GLU A 7 -16.61 -6.71 -3.74
C GLU A 7 -16.30 -6.70 -5.25
N GLY A 8 -16.53 -7.83 -5.91
CA GLY A 8 -16.29 -7.98 -7.35
C GLY A 8 -14.82 -8.23 -7.74
N HIS A 9 -13.91 -8.35 -6.78
CA HIS A 9 -12.47 -8.43 -7.03
C HIS A 9 -11.80 -9.63 -6.32
N PRO A 10 -10.79 -10.29 -6.94
CA PRO A 10 -10.03 -11.36 -6.29
C PRO A 10 -9.21 -10.87 -5.08
N ASP A 11 -9.37 -11.53 -3.92
CA ASP A 11 -8.74 -11.16 -2.65
C ASP A 11 -7.19 -11.29 -2.64
N ASP A 12 -6.62 -12.05 -3.58
CA ASP A 12 -5.18 -12.22 -3.76
C ASP A 12 -4.54 -11.03 -4.49
N ILE A 13 -5.32 -10.34 -5.33
CA ILE A 13 -4.88 -9.21 -6.16
C ILE A 13 -5.27 -7.88 -5.53
N TRP A 14 -6.47 -7.77 -4.99
CA TRP A 14 -7.04 -6.49 -4.57
C TRP A 14 -7.01 -6.34 -3.07
N ARG A 15 -6.48 -5.20 -2.61
CA ARG A 15 -6.31 -4.91 -1.18
C ARG A 15 -6.68 -3.48 -0.85
N ARG A 16 -6.85 -3.19 0.43
CA ARG A 16 -6.95 -1.81 0.93
C ARG A 16 -5.72 -1.43 1.74
N ASP A 17 -5.28 -0.18 1.62
CA ASP A 17 -4.29 0.37 2.55
C ASP A 17 -4.93 0.68 3.92
N LYS A 18 -4.13 1.18 4.87
CA LYS A 18 -4.61 1.56 6.21
C LYS A 18 -5.63 2.69 6.17
N GLN A 19 -5.64 3.50 5.10
CA GLN A 19 -6.58 4.59 4.87
C GLN A 19 -7.86 4.14 4.16
N GLY A 20 -7.93 2.87 3.73
CA GLY A 20 -9.08 2.29 3.03
C GLY A 20 -9.04 2.43 1.51
N ASN A 21 -7.97 2.97 0.93
CA ASN A 21 -7.82 3.12 -0.52
C ASN A 21 -7.59 1.76 -1.18
N VAL A 22 -8.23 1.54 -2.32
CA VAL A 22 -8.14 0.30 -3.08
C VAL A 22 -6.83 0.26 -3.87
N MET A 23 -6.09 -0.84 -3.75
CA MET A 23 -4.83 -1.10 -4.43
C MET A 23 -4.91 -2.41 -5.21
N ASN A 24 -4.20 -2.46 -6.34
CA ASN A 24 -3.98 -3.68 -7.10
C ASN A 24 -2.52 -4.14 -6.92
N TRP A 25 -2.31 -5.33 -6.34
CA TRP A 25 -0.96 -5.85 -6.03
C TRP A 25 -0.08 -6.03 -7.27
N GLN A 26 -0.68 -6.18 -8.46
CA GLN A 26 0.03 -6.29 -9.74
C GLN A 26 0.50 -4.94 -10.30
N GLU A 27 0.21 -3.83 -9.61
CA GLU A 27 0.48 -2.47 -10.07
C GLU A 27 1.47 -1.71 -9.19
N TYR A 28 2.37 -2.45 -8.55
CA TYR A 28 3.49 -1.86 -7.81
C TYR A 28 4.27 -0.86 -8.68
N GLY A 29 4.39 0.38 -8.21
CA GLY A 29 5.17 1.45 -8.85
C GLY A 29 4.60 2.01 -10.17
N LYS A 30 3.40 1.60 -10.60
CA LYS A 30 2.80 2.06 -11.88
C LYS A 30 2.10 3.40 -11.72
N THR A 31 2.84 4.51 -11.66
CA THR A 31 2.31 5.86 -11.37
C THR A 31 1.17 6.35 -12.28
N GLY A 32 1.00 5.77 -13.47
CA GLY A 32 -0.12 6.04 -14.37
C GLY A 32 -1.42 5.28 -14.07
N SER A 33 -1.42 4.37 -13.10
CA SER A 33 -2.61 3.61 -12.72
C SER A 33 -3.32 4.21 -11.50
N PRO A 34 -4.66 4.28 -11.51
CA PRO A 34 -5.45 4.71 -10.35
C PRO A 34 -5.46 3.70 -9.19
N TYR A 35 -4.84 2.53 -9.32
CA TYR A 35 -4.75 1.51 -8.25
C TYR A 35 -3.32 1.12 -7.90
N ALA A 36 -2.34 1.91 -8.37
CA ALA A 36 -0.94 1.68 -8.08
C ALA A 36 -0.64 1.84 -6.60
N TRP A 37 0.41 1.19 -6.16
CA TRP A 37 0.87 1.24 -4.78
C TRP A 37 2.38 1.27 -4.69
N LYS A 38 2.88 1.71 -3.53
CA LYS A 38 4.30 1.77 -3.18
C LYS A 38 4.50 1.34 -1.73
N ILE A 39 5.75 1.16 -1.32
CA ILE A 39 6.10 0.95 0.08
C ILE A 39 6.45 2.31 0.68
N LEU A 40 5.89 2.61 1.85
CA LEU A 40 6.24 3.77 2.65
C LEU A 40 6.85 3.30 3.97
N SER A 41 7.92 3.96 4.40
CA SER A 41 8.44 3.86 5.76
C SER A 41 7.76 4.90 6.64
N ASN A 42 7.32 4.52 7.84
CA ASN A 42 6.84 5.47 8.85
C ASN A 42 7.96 5.99 9.77
N HIS A 43 9.22 5.65 9.48
CA HIS A 43 10.38 6.17 10.18
C HIS A 43 10.96 7.39 9.46
N PRO A 44 11.46 8.40 10.20
CA PRO A 44 12.26 9.47 9.60
C PRO A 44 13.53 8.88 8.98
N ASP A 45 13.84 9.31 7.76
CA ASP A 45 15.04 8.89 7.04
C ASP A 45 16.31 9.05 7.91
N GLY A 46 17.12 8.00 8.02
CA GLY A 46 18.43 8.05 8.66
C GLY A 46 18.51 7.68 10.15
N ILE A 47 17.40 7.31 10.79
CA ILE A 47 17.42 6.67 12.11
C ILE A 47 17.38 5.16 11.89
N ALA A 48 18.51 4.50 12.16
CA ALA A 48 18.74 3.07 11.98
C ALA A 48 17.51 2.21 12.32
N GLY A 49 17.00 1.49 11.32
CA GLY A 49 15.87 0.58 11.47
C GLY A 49 14.98 0.53 10.22
N ASP A 50 15.52 0.15 9.06
CA ASP A 50 14.72 -0.29 7.90
C ASP A 50 14.13 -1.70 8.18
N ASP A 51 13.62 -1.90 9.39
CA ASP A 51 13.01 -3.16 9.77
C ASP A 51 11.68 -3.29 9.03
N ALA A 52 11.38 -4.50 8.58
CA ALA A 52 10.14 -4.79 7.83
C ALA A 52 8.87 -4.38 8.59
N GLU A 53 8.97 -4.14 9.89
CA GLU A 53 7.89 -3.65 10.76
C GLU A 53 7.47 -2.20 10.48
N HIS A 54 8.36 -1.39 9.90
CA HIS A 54 8.12 0.01 9.56
C HIS A 54 7.65 0.21 8.12
N LEU A 55 7.84 -0.82 7.29
CA LEU A 55 7.46 -0.82 5.88
C LEU A 55 6.01 -1.25 5.73
N HIS A 56 5.22 -0.42 5.08
CA HIS A 56 3.83 -0.75 4.77
C HIS A 56 3.46 -0.35 3.34
N PRO A 57 2.64 -1.18 2.67
CA PRO A 57 2.12 -0.84 1.35
C PRO A 57 1.08 0.28 1.49
N ILE A 58 1.17 1.27 0.62
CA ILE A 58 0.26 2.42 0.56
C ILE A 58 -0.12 2.71 -0.90
N HIS A 59 -1.34 3.20 -1.09
CA HIS A 59 -1.79 3.63 -2.41
C HIS A 59 -0.93 4.80 -2.92
N HIS A 60 -0.59 4.79 -4.21
CA HIS A 60 0.38 5.71 -4.79
C HIS A 60 -0.06 7.18 -4.73
N SER A 61 -1.37 7.46 -4.75
CA SER A 61 -1.91 8.82 -4.64
C SER A 61 -1.83 9.42 -3.24
N VAL A 62 -1.44 8.63 -2.23
CA VAL A 62 -1.28 9.11 -0.85
C VAL A 62 0.15 9.64 -0.73
N ASP A 63 0.36 10.82 -1.29
CA ASP A 63 1.54 11.62 -1.01
C ASP A 63 1.19 12.58 0.14
N ASN A 64 1.97 12.51 1.22
CA ASN A 64 1.93 13.36 2.42
C ASN A 64 1.05 12.87 3.58
N LEU A 65 1.71 12.27 4.57
CA LEU A 65 1.46 12.54 5.99
C LEU A 65 2.79 12.92 6.64
#